data_AF-A0A067LED9-F1
#
_entry.id   AF-A0A067LED9-F1
#
_cell.length_a   1.000
_cell.length_b   1.000
_cell.length_c   1.000
_cell.angle_alpha   90.00
_cell.angle_beta   90.00
_cell.angle_gamma   90.00
#
_symmetry.space_group_name_H-M   'P 1'
#
loop_
_entity.id
_entity.type
_entity.pdbx_description
1 polymer ?
#
loop_
_entity_poly.entity_id
_entity_poly.type
_entity_poly.pdbx_seq_one_letter_code
_entity_poly.pdbx_strand_id
1 'polypeptide(L)'
;MNCFNLYVPSNGYCVDCGTLWTPDSNPLNHIVAVEFDTQSDQDGTIGDHIGLNINSVKSKTKVSLDEYNINLSPPPPGANYSVWIDYDGLRKVMEVYMITEGNPKPEEAILSEEIDLKQYLKQESYFGFAASTGDPEIELNCVLKWEIQIYGISDEEDDKIGLKIGVGVGVGVGIGISIGIILVIYRSKRRKVKKEESNNSIEKHEFGKLKWLPGMPREFKYRELKKATNNFHENMKLGEGGFGIVYRGVLDHQIEVAVKKFSRDNIKGKDDFLAELTIIHRLRHKNLVRLVGNYF
;
A
#
# COMPACT_ATOMS: atom_id res chain seq x y z
N MET A 1 -19.78 -38.33 36.09
CA MET A 1 -20.50 -37.37 36.94
C MET A 1 -19.44 -36.62 37.73
N ASN A 2 -19.25 -35.33 37.43
CA ASN A 2 -18.37 -34.47 38.22
C ASN A 2 -19.30 -33.55 39.01
N CYS A 3 -19.58 -33.92 40.26
CA CYS A 3 -20.23 -33.02 41.20
C CYS A 3 -19.13 -32.22 41.89
N PHE A 4 -19.26 -30.89 41.86
CA PHE A 4 -18.26 -29.99 42.41
C PHE A 4 -18.76 -29.52 43.77
N ASN A 5 -18.01 -29.81 44.83
CA ASN A 5 -18.15 -29.14 46.12
C ASN A 5 -16.89 -28.31 46.32
N LEU A 6 -16.96 -27.01 46.02
CA LEU A 6 -15.87 -26.11 46.34
C LEU A 6 -16.04 -25.70 47.82
N TYR A 7 -15.18 -26.22 48.70
CA TYR A 7 -15.17 -25.86 50.11
C TYR A 7 -14.57 -24.44 50.28
N VAL A 8 -15.35 -23.52 50.83
CA VAL A 8 -14.92 -22.13 51.13
C VAL A 8 -14.50 -22.04 52.61
N PRO A 9 -13.33 -21.43 52.94
CA PRO A 9 -12.83 -21.38 54.32
C PRO A 9 -13.65 -20.45 55.23
N SER A 10 -13.58 -20.72 56.53
CA SER A 10 -14.46 -20.31 57.62
C SER A 10 -14.63 -18.81 57.93
N ASN A 11 -14.15 -17.89 57.07
CA ASN A 11 -14.26 -16.44 57.31
C ASN A 11 -14.90 -15.66 56.13
N GLY A 12 -15.59 -16.33 55.21
CA GLY A 12 -16.38 -15.68 54.16
C GLY A 12 -17.76 -16.32 54.07
N TYR A 13 -18.82 -15.53 54.26
CA TYR A 13 -20.18 -15.99 53.98
C TYR A 13 -20.28 -16.30 52.49
N CYS A 14 -20.56 -17.56 52.18
CA CYS A 14 -20.62 -18.06 50.81
C CYS A 14 -21.99 -17.70 50.20
N VAL A 15 -22.11 -16.43 49.80
CA VAL A 15 -23.15 -15.95 48.87
C VAL A 15 -22.54 -15.74 47.47
N ASP A 16 -21.21 -15.57 47.39
CA ASP A 16 -20.51 -15.27 46.15
C ASP A 16 -19.74 -16.49 45.63
N CYS A 17 -20.29 -17.06 44.57
CA CYS A 17 -19.85 -18.26 43.90
C CYS A 17 -18.52 -18.05 43.14
N GLY A 18 -17.38 -18.00 43.85
CA GLY A 18 -16.01 -18.30 43.40
C GLY A 18 -15.43 -17.59 42.16
N THR A 19 -16.18 -16.71 41.51
CA THR A 19 -15.88 -16.09 40.20
C THR A 19 -16.00 -14.57 40.23
N LEU A 20 -16.73 -14.01 41.19
CA LEU A 20 -16.91 -12.59 41.43
C LEU A 20 -16.68 -12.33 42.92
N TRP A 21 -15.84 -11.33 43.25
CA TRP A 21 -15.47 -11.02 44.64
C TRP A 21 -16.14 -9.75 45.17
N THR A 22 -16.95 -9.10 44.34
CA THR A 22 -17.42 -7.75 44.63
C THR A 22 -18.80 -7.48 44.02
N PRO A 23 -19.71 -6.82 44.77
CA PRO A 23 -20.99 -6.35 44.23
C PRO A 23 -20.84 -5.16 43.28
N ASP A 24 -19.64 -4.63 43.09
CA ASP A 24 -19.40 -3.55 42.16
C ASP A 24 -19.48 -4.04 40.70
N SER A 25 -20.06 -3.25 39.81
CA SER A 25 -20.09 -3.53 38.37
C SER A 25 -18.76 -3.17 37.72
N ASN A 26 -17.65 -3.65 38.27
CA ASN A 26 -16.31 -3.27 37.83
C ASN A 26 -16.04 -3.79 36.41
N PRO A 27 -15.85 -2.91 35.41
CA PRO A 27 -15.68 -3.33 34.02
C PRO A 27 -14.40 -4.15 33.78
N LEU A 28 -13.46 -4.18 34.73
CA LEU A 28 -12.24 -4.98 34.66
C LEU A 28 -12.44 -6.46 34.99
N ASN A 29 -13.62 -6.86 35.50
CA ASN A 29 -13.93 -8.25 35.84
C ASN A 29 -14.04 -9.14 34.59
N HIS A 30 -14.52 -8.57 33.48
CA HIS A 30 -14.68 -9.25 32.19
C HIS A 30 -15.39 -10.60 32.27
N ILE A 31 -16.51 -10.65 32.99
CA ILE A 31 -17.28 -11.86 33.22
C ILE A 31 -18.76 -11.61 32.97
N VAL A 32 -19.38 -12.59 32.31
CA VAL A 32 -20.83 -12.71 32.13
C VAL A 32 -21.20 -14.11 32.59
N ALA A 33 -22.20 -14.21 33.46
CA ALA A 33 -22.68 -15.48 33.97
C ALA A 33 -24.21 -15.53 33.92
N VAL A 34 -24.74 -16.73 33.67
CA VAL A 34 -26.14 -17.06 33.94
C VAL A 34 -26.14 -17.82 35.26
N GLU A 35 -26.79 -17.27 36.28
CA GLU A 35 -26.93 -17.93 37.58
C GLU A 35 -28.25 -18.68 37.68
N PHE A 36 -28.21 -19.76 38.45
CA PHE A 36 -29.37 -20.51 38.91
C PHE A 36 -29.28 -20.47 40.43
N ASP A 37 -30.01 -19.56 41.06
CA ASP A 37 -29.86 -19.25 42.47
C ASP A 37 -31.06 -19.76 43.25
N THR A 38 -30.76 -20.53 44.30
CA THR A 38 -31.73 -21.11 45.24
C THR A 38 -32.03 -20.16 46.40
N GLN A 39 -31.20 -19.12 46.58
CA GLN A 39 -31.37 -18.16 47.65
C GLN A 39 -32.31 -17.05 47.24
N SER A 40 -33.18 -16.68 48.18
CA SER A 40 -34.06 -15.54 47.97
C SER A 40 -33.29 -14.23 48.02
N ASP A 41 -33.75 -13.25 47.23
CA ASP A 41 -33.22 -11.90 47.31
C ASP A 41 -33.32 -11.31 48.73
N GLN A 42 -32.53 -10.26 49.02
CA GLN A 42 -32.50 -9.62 50.36
C GLN A 42 -33.87 -9.17 50.87
N ASP A 43 -34.81 -8.86 49.96
CA ASP A 43 -36.18 -8.46 50.28
C ASP A 43 -37.15 -9.66 50.40
N GLY A 44 -36.68 -10.89 50.13
CA GLY A 44 -37.42 -12.15 50.26
C GLY A 44 -38.53 -12.34 49.23
N THR A 45 -38.55 -11.55 48.16
CA THR A 45 -39.67 -11.49 47.21
C THR A 45 -39.57 -12.46 46.04
N ILE A 46 -38.37 -12.98 45.77
CA ILE A 46 -38.09 -13.91 44.67
C ILE A 46 -37.32 -15.08 45.29
N GLY A 47 -37.87 -16.30 45.19
CA GLY A 47 -37.21 -17.54 45.59
C GLY A 47 -36.24 -18.03 44.52
N ASP A 48 -36.37 -19.30 44.12
CA ASP A 48 -35.58 -19.87 43.02
C ASP A 48 -35.67 -19.00 41.77
N HIS A 49 -34.52 -18.63 41.19
CA HIS A 49 -34.49 -17.75 40.03
C HIS A 49 -33.33 -18.01 39.09
N ILE A 50 -33.50 -17.53 37.85
CA ILE A 50 -32.43 -17.40 36.87
C ILE A 50 -32.04 -15.93 36.77
N GLY A 51 -30.74 -15.64 36.82
CA GLY A 51 -30.21 -14.29 36.69
C GLY A 51 -29.14 -14.17 35.61
N LEU A 52 -29.03 -12.97 35.02
CA LEU A 52 -27.91 -12.61 34.14
C LEU A 52 -26.97 -11.64 34.86
N ASN A 53 -25.79 -12.12 35.25
CA ASN A 53 -24.76 -11.33 35.92
C ASN A 53 -23.77 -10.78 34.91
N ILE A 54 -23.47 -9.48 35.01
CA ILE A 54 -22.48 -8.81 34.16
C ILE A 54 -21.52 -8.06 35.06
N ASN A 55 -20.28 -8.54 35.13
CA ASN A 55 -19.20 -7.95 35.92
C ASN A 55 -19.51 -7.74 37.42
N SER A 56 -20.64 -8.23 37.94
CA SER A 56 -21.10 -8.09 39.32
C SER A 56 -22.00 -9.26 39.65
N VAL A 57 -22.04 -9.66 40.92
CA VAL A 57 -22.94 -10.68 41.46
C VAL A 57 -24.39 -10.21 41.49
N LYS A 58 -24.62 -8.89 41.44
CA LYS A 58 -25.97 -8.37 41.25
C LYS A 58 -26.38 -8.55 39.80
N SER A 59 -27.30 -9.48 39.56
CA SER A 59 -27.85 -9.74 38.23
C SER A 59 -28.55 -8.51 37.66
N LYS A 60 -28.32 -8.26 36.36
CA LYS A 60 -28.95 -7.21 35.56
C LYS A 60 -30.46 -7.47 35.43
N THR A 61 -30.79 -8.73 35.16
CA THR A 61 -32.14 -9.24 34.94
C THR A 61 -32.29 -10.53 35.71
N LYS A 62 -33.45 -10.73 36.36
CA LYS A 62 -33.79 -11.93 37.11
C LYS A 62 -35.21 -12.35 36.78
N VAL A 63 -35.45 -13.66 36.74
CA VAL A 63 -36.77 -14.24 36.50
C VAL A 63 -37.02 -15.33 37.53
N SER A 64 -38.16 -15.25 38.23
CA SER A 64 -38.58 -16.28 39.19
C SER A 64 -38.94 -17.57 38.45
N LEU A 65 -38.50 -18.70 39.00
CA LEU A 65 -38.80 -20.04 38.50
C LEU A 65 -40.14 -20.60 38.99
N ASP A 66 -40.77 -19.93 39.97
CA ASP A 66 -42.08 -20.33 40.52
C ASP A 66 -43.17 -20.34 39.43
N GLU A 67 -43.14 -19.35 38.52
CA GLU A 67 -44.09 -19.24 37.41
C GLU A 67 -43.99 -20.40 36.41
N TYR A 68 -42.84 -21.08 36.41
CA TYR A 68 -42.53 -22.20 35.52
C TYR A 68 -42.63 -23.57 36.23
N ASN A 69 -43.03 -23.59 37.51
CA ASN A 69 -43.07 -24.78 38.37
C ASN A 69 -41.71 -25.51 38.44
N ILE A 70 -40.62 -24.75 38.42
CA ILE A 70 -39.25 -25.29 38.53
C ILE A 70 -38.77 -25.00 39.95
N ASN A 71 -38.34 -26.06 40.65
CA ASN A 71 -37.72 -25.97 41.97
C ASN A 71 -36.28 -26.49 41.84
N LEU A 72 -35.29 -25.65 42.10
CA LEU A 72 -33.88 -25.95 41.92
C LEU A 72 -33.34 -26.91 42.99
N SER A 73 -33.88 -26.88 44.21
CA SER A 73 -33.49 -27.76 45.32
C SER A 73 -34.65 -28.59 45.90
N PRO A 74 -35.32 -29.43 45.09
CA PRO A 74 -36.45 -30.20 45.56
C PRO A 74 -35.99 -31.32 46.49
N PRO A 75 -36.82 -31.73 47.46
CA PRO A 75 -36.47 -32.79 48.40
C PRO A 75 -36.17 -34.12 47.68
N PRO A 76 -35.43 -35.06 48.32
CA PRO A 76 -35.10 -36.36 47.74
C PRO A 76 -36.33 -37.06 47.12
N PRO A 77 -36.22 -37.62 45.90
CA PRO A 77 -34.98 -37.99 45.20
C PRO A 77 -34.29 -36.88 44.40
N GLY A 78 -34.77 -35.64 44.49
CA GLY A 78 -34.28 -34.51 43.69
C GLY A 78 -34.90 -34.47 42.30
N ALA A 79 -34.46 -33.52 41.48
CA ALA A 79 -34.87 -33.38 40.09
C ALA A 79 -33.67 -33.06 39.21
N ASN A 80 -33.71 -33.53 37.96
CA ASN A 80 -32.77 -33.14 36.93
C ASN A 80 -33.45 -32.19 35.96
N TYR A 81 -32.68 -31.21 35.48
CA TYR A 81 -33.15 -30.21 34.53
C TYR A 81 -32.26 -30.20 33.29
N SER A 82 -32.89 -29.94 32.14
CA SER A 82 -32.20 -29.60 30.90
C SER A 82 -32.24 -28.09 30.71
N VAL A 83 -31.07 -27.51 30.42
CA VAL A 83 -30.87 -26.07 30.27
C VAL A 83 -30.23 -25.79 28.92
N TRP A 84 -30.72 -24.76 28.22
CA TRP A 84 -30.10 -24.22 27.01
C TRP A 84 -29.83 -22.74 27.23
N ILE A 85 -28.62 -22.31 26.88
CA ILE A 85 -28.20 -20.92 26.88
C ILE A 85 -27.80 -20.58 25.45
N ASP A 86 -28.64 -19.81 24.77
CA ASP A 86 -28.43 -19.41 23.40
C ASP A 86 -28.03 -17.94 23.37
N TYR A 87 -26.99 -17.62 22.59
CA TYR A 87 -26.59 -16.24 22.34
C TYR A 87 -26.60 -15.96 20.84
N ASP A 88 -27.46 -15.04 20.41
CA ASP A 88 -27.50 -14.53 19.05
C ASP A 88 -26.57 -13.32 18.93
N GLY A 89 -25.42 -13.52 18.27
CA GLY A 89 -24.41 -12.47 18.09
C GLY A 89 -24.80 -11.34 17.12
N LEU A 90 -25.83 -11.52 16.29
CA LEU A 90 -26.37 -10.49 15.38
C LEU A 90 -27.43 -9.65 16.09
N ARG A 91 -28.38 -10.31 16.76
CA ARG A 91 -29.45 -9.65 17.52
C ARG A 91 -28.97 -9.12 18.87
N LYS A 92 -27.82 -9.59 19.37
CA LYS A 92 -27.27 -9.26 20.69
C LYS A 92 -28.22 -9.65 21.81
N VAL A 93 -28.79 -10.84 21.72
CA VAL A 93 -29.76 -11.35 22.71
C VAL A 93 -29.23 -12.65 23.30
N MET A 94 -29.31 -12.76 24.62
CA MET A 94 -29.09 -14.00 25.36
C MET A 94 -30.42 -14.55 25.83
N GLU A 95 -30.67 -15.82 25.53
CA GLU A 95 -31.91 -16.52 25.89
C GLU A 95 -31.60 -17.78 26.68
N VAL A 96 -32.29 -17.95 27.81
CA VAL A 96 -32.14 -19.11 28.69
C VAL A 96 -33.45 -19.87 28.73
N TYR A 97 -33.35 -21.16 28.44
CA TYR A 97 -34.47 -22.10 28.43
C TYR A 97 -34.19 -23.18 29.47
N MET A 98 -35.19 -23.57 30.23
CA MET A 98 -35.05 -24.62 31.24
C MET A 98 -36.33 -25.44 31.35
N ILE A 99 -36.18 -26.75 31.53
CA ILE A 99 -37.29 -27.68 31.77
C ILE A 99 -36.80 -28.93 32.48
N THR A 100 -37.69 -29.70 33.11
CA THR A 100 -37.35 -31.01 33.69
C THR A 100 -36.76 -31.96 32.63
N GLU A 101 -35.68 -32.65 32.99
CA GLU A 101 -34.96 -33.57 32.11
C GLU A 101 -35.91 -34.60 31.48
N GLY A 102 -35.70 -34.88 30.18
CA GLY A 102 -36.54 -35.79 29.39
C GLY A 102 -37.61 -35.09 28.54
N ASN A 103 -37.87 -33.82 28.79
CA ASN A 103 -38.75 -32.99 27.95
C ASN A 103 -37.96 -32.25 26.85
N PRO A 104 -38.61 -31.91 25.72
CA PRO A 104 -37.97 -31.11 24.67
C PRO A 104 -37.69 -29.67 25.14
N LYS A 105 -36.77 -28.98 24.47
CA LYS A 105 -36.51 -27.55 24.68
C LYS A 105 -37.83 -26.76 24.53
N PRO A 106 -38.20 -25.90 25.50
CA PRO A 106 -39.36 -25.03 25.40
C PRO A 106 -39.32 -24.09 24.18
N GLU A 107 -40.49 -23.68 23.69
CA GLU A 107 -40.59 -22.69 22.59
C GLU A 107 -40.29 -21.26 23.07
N GLU A 108 -40.62 -20.95 24.32
CA GLU A 108 -40.40 -19.64 24.93
C GLU A 108 -39.23 -19.71 25.92
N ALA A 109 -38.37 -18.69 25.88
CA ALA A 109 -37.29 -18.53 26.85
C ALA A 109 -37.84 -18.08 28.20
N ILE A 110 -37.26 -18.59 29.28
CA ILE A 110 -37.55 -18.10 30.64
C ILE A 110 -36.93 -16.72 30.83
N LEU A 111 -35.67 -16.56 30.40
CA LEU A 111 -34.97 -15.28 30.41
C LEU A 111 -34.57 -14.93 28.98
N SER A 112 -34.90 -13.73 28.54
CA SER A 112 -34.46 -13.17 27.25
C SER A 112 -34.00 -11.73 27.49
N GLU A 113 -32.71 -11.46 27.26
CA GLU A 113 -32.09 -10.19 27.61
C GLU A 113 -31.15 -9.70 26.52
N GLU A 114 -31.20 -8.40 26.21
CA GLU A 114 -30.29 -7.76 25.26
C GLU A 114 -28.92 -7.53 25.91
N ILE A 115 -27.88 -8.11 25.32
CA ILE A 115 -26.49 -8.03 25.76
C ILE A 115 -25.54 -8.15 24.58
N ASP A 116 -24.59 -7.21 24.46
CA ASP A 116 -23.48 -7.35 23.52
C ASP A 116 -22.24 -7.86 24.25
N LEU A 117 -21.97 -9.17 24.12
CA LEU A 117 -20.84 -9.82 24.82
C LEU A 117 -19.49 -9.16 24.52
N LYS A 118 -19.33 -8.53 23.35
CA LYS A 118 -18.10 -7.82 22.96
C LYS A 118 -17.77 -6.65 23.90
N GLN A 119 -18.76 -6.07 24.56
CA GLN A 119 -18.57 -4.94 25.47
C GLN A 119 -18.02 -5.37 26.83
N TYR A 120 -18.24 -6.62 27.21
CA TYR A 120 -17.98 -7.11 28.56
C TYR A 120 -16.84 -8.15 28.59
N LEU A 121 -16.81 -9.06 27.61
CA LEU A 121 -15.83 -10.14 27.55
C LEU A 121 -14.60 -9.77 26.72
N LYS A 122 -13.48 -10.45 26.99
CA LYS A 122 -12.28 -10.35 26.17
C LYS A 122 -12.43 -11.20 24.91
N GLN A 123 -11.64 -10.85 23.89
CA GLN A 123 -11.56 -11.59 22.63
C GLN A 123 -11.30 -13.09 22.86
N GLU A 124 -10.49 -13.42 23.86
CA GLU A 124 -10.26 -14.77 24.34
C GLU A 124 -10.83 -14.88 25.76
N SER A 125 -11.76 -15.82 25.95
CA SER A 125 -12.45 -16.07 27.21
C SER A 125 -12.63 -17.58 27.42
N TYR A 126 -12.87 -17.99 28.66
CA TYR A 126 -13.12 -19.39 29.02
C TYR A 126 -14.59 -19.60 29.38
N PHE A 127 -15.11 -20.78 29.08
CA PHE A 127 -16.41 -21.24 29.54
C PHE A 127 -16.24 -22.27 30.66
N GLY A 128 -17.14 -22.25 31.64
CA GLY A 128 -17.11 -23.18 32.76
C GLY A 128 -18.34 -23.08 33.63
N PHE A 129 -18.34 -23.87 34.69
CA PHE A 129 -19.38 -23.89 35.71
C PHE A 129 -18.73 -23.56 37.04
N ALA A 130 -19.46 -22.80 37.86
CA ALA A 130 -19.12 -22.56 39.26
C ALA A 130 -20.38 -22.81 40.09
N ALA A 131 -20.20 -23.34 41.29
CA ALA A 131 -21.28 -23.53 42.23
C ALA A 131 -20.77 -23.40 43.67
N SER A 132 -21.67 -23.02 44.56
CA SER A 132 -21.48 -22.95 46.00
C SER A 132 -22.67 -23.55 46.72
N THR A 133 -22.47 -23.89 47.99
CA THR A 133 -23.54 -24.32 48.90
C THR A 133 -23.51 -23.46 50.15
N GLY A 134 -24.68 -23.24 50.75
CA GLY A 134 -24.80 -22.55 52.03
C GLY A 134 -24.44 -23.43 53.23
N ASP A 135 -24.40 -22.80 54.41
CA ASP A 135 -24.39 -23.44 55.73
C ASP A 135 -25.57 -22.85 56.51
N PRO A 136 -26.53 -23.65 57.03
CA PRO A 136 -26.52 -25.12 57.19
C PRO A 136 -27.15 -25.92 56.04
N GLU A 137 -27.74 -25.24 55.04
CA GLU A 137 -28.43 -25.89 53.92
C GLU A 137 -27.43 -26.34 52.87
N ILE A 138 -27.18 -27.66 52.83
CA ILE A 138 -26.26 -28.27 51.88
C ILE A 138 -27.02 -28.73 50.64
N GLU A 139 -26.68 -28.15 49.50
CA GLU A 139 -27.23 -28.48 48.18
C GLU A 139 -26.15 -29.09 47.28
N LEU A 140 -26.53 -30.06 46.46
CA LEU A 140 -25.62 -30.69 45.51
C LEU A 140 -25.75 -30.02 44.15
N ASN A 141 -24.64 -29.49 43.65
CA ASN A 141 -24.55 -28.87 42.34
C ASN A 141 -23.81 -29.80 41.37
N CYS A 142 -24.57 -30.46 40.49
CA CYS A 142 -24.03 -31.49 39.58
C CYS A 142 -24.38 -31.21 38.12
N VAL A 143 -23.35 -31.03 37.28
CA VAL A 143 -23.51 -31.03 35.83
C VAL A 143 -23.41 -32.47 35.33
N LEU A 144 -24.53 -33.02 34.83
CA LEU A 144 -24.62 -34.42 34.41
C LEU A 144 -24.06 -34.64 33.01
N LYS A 145 -24.39 -33.74 32.08
CA LYS A 145 -23.94 -33.71 30.69
C LYS A 145 -23.87 -32.26 30.23
N TRP A 146 -22.95 -31.95 29.33
CA TRP A 146 -22.86 -30.64 28.70
C TRP A 146 -22.44 -30.78 27.24
N GLU A 147 -22.84 -29.80 26.44
CA GLU A 147 -22.49 -29.66 25.04
C GLU A 147 -22.34 -28.17 24.74
N ILE A 148 -21.40 -27.80 23.88
CA ILE A 148 -21.19 -26.43 23.43
C ILE A 148 -21.07 -26.41 21.91
N GLN A 149 -21.79 -25.48 21.28
CA GLN A 149 -21.75 -25.25 19.85
C GLN A 149 -21.48 -23.77 19.61
N ILE A 150 -20.45 -23.46 18.84
CA ILE A 150 -20.07 -22.09 18.50
C ILE A 150 -20.09 -21.98 16.98
N TYR A 151 -21.02 -21.19 16.47
CA TYR A 151 -21.10 -20.87 15.05
C TYR A 151 -20.39 -19.54 14.81
N GLY A 152 -19.20 -19.59 14.22
CA GLY A 152 -18.58 -18.39 13.68
C GLY A 152 -19.36 -17.93 12.46
N ILE A 153 -19.70 -16.64 12.41
CA ILE A 153 -19.95 -15.99 11.11
C ILE A 153 -18.59 -16.03 10.44
N SER A 154 -18.46 -16.85 9.39
CA SER A 154 -17.24 -16.91 8.61
C SER A 154 -16.82 -15.49 8.27
N ASP A 155 -15.59 -15.11 8.61
CA ASP A 155 -14.92 -13.95 8.04
C ASP A 155 -14.80 -14.21 6.53
N GLU A 156 -15.89 -13.98 5.80
CA GLU A 156 -15.94 -14.05 4.35
C GLU A 156 -15.09 -12.90 3.81
N GLU A 157 -13.84 -13.20 3.53
CA GLU A 157 -13.10 -12.81 2.33
C GLU A 157 -13.12 -11.34 1.86
N ASP A 158 -13.36 -10.36 2.74
CA ASP A 158 -13.47 -8.95 2.31
C ASP A 158 -12.12 -8.25 2.07
N ASP A 159 -11.03 -8.72 2.70
CA ASP A 159 -9.70 -8.10 2.53
C ASP A 159 -9.07 -8.31 1.14
N LYS A 160 -9.51 -9.33 0.39
CA LYS A 160 -8.95 -9.62 -0.95
C LYS A 160 -9.58 -8.77 -2.04
N ILE A 161 -10.80 -8.26 -1.86
CA ILE A 161 -11.51 -7.48 -2.89
C ILE A 161 -10.93 -6.07 -2.98
N GLY A 162 -10.69 -5.41 -1.84
CA GLY A 162 -10.05 -4.09 -1.78
C GLY A 162 -8.65 -4.08 -2.40
N LEU A 163 -7.82 -5.10 -2.10
CA LEU A 163 -6.48 -5.24 -2.66
C LEU A 163 -6.50 -5.49 -4.19
N LYS A 164 -7.42 -6.33 -4.68
CA LYS A 164 -7.56 -6.64 -6.12
C LYS A 164 -8.01 -5.42 -6.93
N ILE A 165 -8.94 -4.61 -6.40
CA ILE A 165 -9.40 -3.38 -7.05
C ILE A 165 -8.29 -2.31 -7.03
N GLY A 166 -7.59 -2.16 -5.90
CA GLY A 166 -6.49 -1.18 -5.77
C GLY A 166 -5.32 -1.43 -6.73
N VAL A 167 -4.91 -2.68 -6.92
CA VAL A 167 -3.85 -3.05 -7.88
C VAL A 167 -4.29 -2.81 -9.34
N GLY A 168 -5.55 -3.11 -9.66
CA GLY A 168 -6.10 -2.91 -11.01
C GLY A 168 -6.13 -1.44 -11.45
N VAL A 169 -6.55 -0.53 -10.57
CA VAL A 169 -6.65 0.91 -10.88
C VAL A 169 -5.25 1.56 -10.95
N GLY A 170 -4.32 1.17 -10.07
CA GLY A 170 -2.96 1.72 -10.05
C GLY A 170 -2.16 1.44 -11.33
N VAL A 171 -2.26 0.22 -11.87
CA VAL A 171 -1.56 -0.16 -13.10
C VAL A 171 -2.12 0.55 -14.33
N GLY A 172 -3.45 0.68 -14.43
CA GLY A 172 -4.10 1.37 -15.55
C GLY A 172 -3.71 2.85 -15.67
N VAL A 173 -3.69 3.57 -14.54
CA VAL A 173 -3.31 5.00 -14.52
C VAL A 173 -1.83 5.18 -14.84
N GLY A 174 -0.95 4.31 -14.32
CA GLY A 174 0.49 4.36 -14.60
C GLY A 174 0.82 4.16 -16.08
N ILE A 175 0.16 3.21 -16.75
CA ILE A 175 0.33 2.96 -18.19
C ILE A 175 -0.23 4.13 -19.02
N GLY A 176 -1.39 4.68 -18.62
CA GLY A 176 -1.98 5.84 -19.30
C GLY A 176 -1.08 7.09 -19.28
N ILE A 177 -0.48 7.39 -18.12
CA ILE A 177 0.43 8.53 -17.95
C ILE A 177 1.71 8.32 -18.78
N SER A 178 2.29 7.12 -18.76
CA SER A 178 3.52 6.84 -19.51
C SER A 178 3.31 6.88 -21.03
N ILE A 179 2.18 6.36 -21.54
CA ILE A 179 1.80 6.52 -22.96
C ILE A 179 1.58 8.01 -23.30
N GLY A 180 0.93 8.77 -22.42
CA GLY A 180 0.73 10.21 -22.57
C GLY A 180 2.06 10.98 -22.70
N ILE A 181 3.03 10.68 -21.82
CA ILE A 181 4.38 11.28 -21.85
C ILE A 181 5.09 10.92 -23.16
N ILE A 182 5.04 9.66 -23.59
CA ILE A 182 5.65 9.21 -24.86
C ILE A 182 5.04 9.96 -26.06
N LEU A 183 3.71 10.13 -26.10
CA LEU A 183 3.02 10.87 -27.15
C LEU A 183 3.39 12.37 -27.16
N VAL A 184 3.57 12.98 -25.99
CA VAL A 184 4.02 14.37 -25.86
C VAL A 184 5.46 14.53 -26.35
N ILE A 185 6.36 13.61 -26.00
CA ILE A 185 7.76 13.59 -26.48
C ILE A 185 7.79 13.39 -28.01
N TYR A 186 6.97 12.49 -28.54
CA TYR A 186 6.89 12.26 -29.99
C TYR A 186 6.38 13.51 -30.73
N ARG A 187 5.34 14.16 -30.21
CA ARG A 187 4.82 15.42 -30.78
C ARG A 187 5.82 16.56 -30.70
N SER A 188 6.56 16.69 -29.59
CA SER A 188 7.56 17.75 -29.43
C SER A 188 8.75 17.54 -30.37
N LYS A 189 9.20 16.30 -30.59
CA LYS A 189 10.20 15.96 -31.62
C LYS A 189 9.69 16.26 -33.03
N ARG A 190 8.46 15.86 -33.39
CA ARG A 190 7.88 16.21 -34.70
C ARG A 190 7.76 17.73 -34.92
N ARG A 191 7.45 18.50 -33.87
CA ARG A 191 7.43 19.98 -33.94
C ARG A 191 8.83 20.56 -34.14
N LYS A 192 9.88 19.96 -33.56
CA LYS A 192 11.27 20.39 -33.79
C LYS A 192 11.75 20.08 -35.21
N VAL A 193 11.42 18.91 -35.76
CA VAL A 193 11.77 18.56 -37.16
C VAL A 193 11.13 19.51 -38.17
N LYS A 194 9.85 19.89 -37.98
CA LYS A 194 9.20 20.91 -38.82
C LYS A 194 9.78 22.33 -38.64
N LYS A 195 10.37 22.64 -37.49
CA LYS A 195 11.00 23.94 -37.21
C LYS A 195 12.46 23.99 -37.72
N GLU A 196 13.15 22.86 -37.79
CA GLU A 196 14.48 22.73 -38.39
C GLU A 196 14.47 22.75 -39.93
N GLU A 197 13.43 22.23 -40.59
CA GLU A 197 13.25 22.38 -42.05
C GLU A 197 13.01 23.84 -42.49
N SER A 198 12.28 24.62 -41.67
CA SER A 198 12.05 26.04 -41.94
C SER A 198 13.27 26.93 -41.63
N ASN A 199 14.14 26.51 -40.71
CA ASN A 199 15.37 27.26 -40.39
C ASN A 199 16.52 26.94 -41.36
N ASN A 200 16.63 25.69 -41.82
CA ASN A 200 17.64 25.28 -42.82
C ASN A 200 17.43 25.92 -44.20
N SER A 201 16.20 26.31 -44.55
CA SER A 201 15.91 27.02 -45.80
C SER A 201 16.28 28.51 -45.75
N ILE A 202 16.21 29.13 -44.57
CA ILE A 202 16.57 30.55 -44.38
C ILE A 202 18.09 30.71 -44.30
N GLU A 203 18.79 29.83 -43.58
CA GLU A 203 20.26 29.92 -43.42
C GLU A 203 21.02 29.57 -44.73
N LYS A 204 20.48 28.64 -45.52
CA LYS A 204 21.03 28.27 -46.85
C LYS A 204 20.78 29.35 -47.92
N HIS A 205 19.74 30.18 -47.74
CA HIS A 205 19.41 31.28 -48.66
C HIS A 205 20.23 32.56 -48.37
N GLU A 206 20.60 32.81 -47.11
CA GLU A 206 21.51 33.89 -46.71
C GLU A 206 22.97 33.62 -47.13
N PHE A 207 23.49 32.39 -46.94
CA PHE A 207 24.85 32.03 -47.38
C PHE A 207 25.03 31.99 -48.91
N GLY A 208 23.95 31.74 -49.66
CA GLY A 208 23.96 31.81 -51.13
C GLY A 208 24.12 33.24 -51.67
N LYS A 209 23.64 34.25 -50.93
CA LYS A 209 23.77 35.68 -51.29
C LYS A 209 25.12 36.29 -50.95
N LEU A 210 25.87 35.73 -50.01
CA LEU A 210 27.22 36.17 -49.64
C LEU A 210 28.32 35.80 -50.67
N LYS A 211 27.99 34.99 -51.69
CA LYS A 211 28.94 34.50 -52.71
C LYS A 211 29.43 35.56 -53.72
N TRP A 212 28.89 36.78 -53.71
CA TRP A 212 29.20 37.81 -54.73
C TRP A 212 29.61 39.18 -54.16
N LEU A 213 30.11 39.23 -52.92
CA LEU A 213 30.64 40.48 -52.35
C LEU A 213 32.12 40.71 -52.71
N PRO A 214 32.52 41.95 -53.07
CA PRO A 214 33.91 42.28 -53.33
C PRO A 214 34.76 42.10 -52.05
N GLY A 215 35.80 41.26 -52.13
CA GLY A 215 36.70 40.96 -51.01
C GLY A 215 36.46 39.62 -50.29
N MET A 216 35.59 38.75 -50.83
CA MET A 216 35.44 37.36 -50.36
C MET A 216 36.49 36.42 -51.00
N PRO A 217 36.93 35.34 -50.30
CA PRO A 217 37.87 34.36 -50.85
C PRO A 217 37.32 33.68 -52.11
N ARG A 218 38.15 33.53 -53.15
CA ARG A 218 37.76 32.88 -54.41
C ARG A 218 37.66 31.36 -54.24
N GLU A 219 36.65 30.75 -54.81
CA GLU A 219 36.58 29.28 -54.88
C GLU A 219 37.52 28.79 -56.00
N PHE A 220 38.55 28.02 -55.63
CA PHE A 220 39.50 27.42 -56.57
C PHE A 220 39.09 26.00 -56.89
N LYS A 221 39.19 25.57 -58.14
CA LYS A 221 38.98 24.15 -58.47
C LYS A 221 40.19 23.32 -58.03
N TYR A 222 39.99 22.08 -57.58
CA TYR A 222 41.11 21.18 -57.21
C TYR A 222 42.18 21.08 -58.29
N ARG A 223 41.79 21.07 -59.57
CA ARG A 223 42.74 21.02 -60.71
C ARG A 223 43.65 22.25 -60.78
N GLU A 224 43.16 23.42 -60.39
CA GLU A 224 43.94 24.67 -60.36
C GLU A 224 44.98 24.62 -59.23
N LEU A 225 44.57 24.19 -58.03
CA LEU A 225 45.49 24.02 -56.90
C LEU A 225 46.54 22.94 -57.19
N LYS A 226 46.12 21.82 -57.79
CA LYS A 226 47.01 20.73 -58.23
C LYS A 226 48.03 21.22 -59.26
N LYS A 227 47.64 22.09 -60.19
CA LYS A 227 48.57 22.69 -61.16
C LYS A 227 49.53 23.67 -60.47
N ALA A 228 49.00 24.53 -59.60
CA ALA A 228 49.77 25.56 -58.90
C ALA A 228 50.88 24.98 -58.01
N THR A 229 50.65 23.82 -57.38
CA THR A 229 51.59 23.16 -56.47
C THR A 229 52.46 22.09 -57.16
N ASN A 230 52.48 22.06 -58.49
CA ASN A 230 53.14 21.01 -59.27
C ASN A 230 52.73 19.59 -58.81
N ASN A 231 51.42 19.33 -58.75
CA ASN A 231 50.83 18.09 -58.27
C ASN A 231 51.14 17.77 -56.79
N PHE A 232 51.26 18.80 -55.94
CA PHE A 232 51.63 18.67 -54.53
C PHE A 232 52.97 17.92 -54.34
N HIS A 233 53.95 18.25 -55.18
CA HIS A 233 55.28 17.63 -55.15
C HIS A 233 56.03 17.96 -53.85
N GLU A 234 56.85 17.04 -53.33
CA GLU A 234 57.55 17.22 -52.05
C GLU A 234 58.51 18.42 -52.08
N ASN A 235 59.16 18.69 -53.22
CA ASN A 235 60.00 19.89 -53.43
C ASN A 235 59.24 21.23 -53.29
N MET A 236 57.91 21.21 -53.33
CA MET A 236 57.08 22.39 -53.11
C MET A 236 56.61 22.50 -51.65
N LYS A 237 56.96 21.56 -50.77
CA LYS A 237 56.54 21.56 -49.37
C LYS A 237 57.23 22.68 -48.60
N LEU A 238 56.43 23.51 -47.95
CA LEU A 238 56.89 24.57 -47.06
C LEU A 238 56.94 24.12 -45.59
N GLY A 239 56.11 23.15 -45.21
CA GLY A 239 56.10 22.60 -43.86
C GLY A 239 54.93 21.63 -43.63
N GLU A 240 55.00 20.89 -42.53
CA GLU A 240 53.99 19.92 -42.11
C GLU A 240 53.76 20.00 -40.60
N GLY A 241 52.51 19.85 -40.17
CA GLY A 241 52.14 19.81 -38.77
C GLY A 241 50.82 19.07 -38.55
N GLY A 242 50.28 19.10 -37.34
CA GLY A 242 49.08 18.32 -36.96
C GLY A 242 47.83 18.56 -37.81
N PHE A 243 47.75 19.69 -38.51
CA PHE A 243 46.60 20.09 -39.33
C PHE A 243 46.82 19.95 -40.84
N GLY A 244 47.89 19.24 -41.26
CA GLY A 244 48.18 18.95 -42.67
C GLY A 244 49.49 19.56 -43.18
N ILE A 245 49.65 19.51 -44.50
CA ILE A 245 50.89 19.86 -45.20
C ILE A 245 50.67 21.16 -45.98
N VAL A 246 51.61 22.09 -45.89
CA VAL A 246 51.58 23.35 -46.63
C VAL A 246 52.54 23.26 -47.82
N TYR A 247 52.05 23.55 -49.01
CA TYR A 247 52.82 23.60 -50.25
C TYR A 247 52.91 25.02 -50.77
N ARG A 248 54.05 25.40 -51.33
CA ARG A 248 54.20 26.57 -52.18
C ARG A 248 53.48 26.31 -53.49
N GLY A 249 52.73 27.30 -53.97
CA GLY A 249 52.09 27.26 -55.27
C GLY A 249 52.15 28.62 -55.96
N VAL A 250 51.96 28.61 -57.28
CA VAL A 250 51.86 29.82 -58.09
C VAL A 250 50.55 29.79 -58.86
N LEU A 251 49.68 30.77 -58.60
CA LEU A 251 48.41 30.94 -59.31
C LEU A 251 48.60 31.77 -60.60
N ASP A 252 47.58 31.80 -61.45
CA ASP A 252 47.58 32.60 -62.68
C ASP A 252 47.97 34.06 -62.38
N HIS A 253 48.84 34.65 -63.20
CA HIS A 253 49.50 35.96 -63.01
C HIS A 253 50.66 36.00 -61.99
N GLN A 254 51.36 34.87 -61.79
CA GLN A 254 52.59 34.77 -60.97
C GLN A 254 52.41 35.11 -59.48
N ILE A 255 51.20 34.97 -58.95
CA ILE A 255 50.94 35.21 -57.53
C ILE A 255 51.40 33.98 -56.74
N GLU A 256 52.40 34.15 -55.88
CA GLU A 256 52.83 33.12 -54.94
C GLU A 256 51.82 32.93 -53.82
N VAL A 257 51.50 31.67 -53.53
CA VAL A 257 50.56 31.28 -52.49
C VAL A 257 51.07 30.09 -51.68
N ALA A 258 50.60 30.00 -50.45
CA ALA A 258 50.72 28.80 -49.63
C ALA A 258 49.40 28.02 -49.69
N VAL A 259 49.44 26.78 -50.17
CA VAL A 259 48.29 25.87 -50.27
C VAL A 259 48.39 24.84 -49.15
N LYS A 260 47.55 24.98 -48.12
CA LYS A 260 47.43 24.01 -47.03
C LYS A 260 46.51 22.87 -47.47
N LYS A 261 47.06 21.65 -47.56
CA LYS A 261 46.34 20.40 -47.84
C LYS A 261 46.12 19.67 -46.52
N PHE A 262 44.86 19.54 -46.11
CA PHE A 262 44.48 18.79 -44.92
C PHE A 262 44.55 17.28 -45.19
N SER A 263 45.17 16.51 -44.30
CA SER A 263 45.21 15.03 -44.40
C SER A 263 43.93 14.43 -43.81
N ARG A 264 43.38 13.38 -44.44
CA ARG A 264 42.15 12.72 -43.97
C ARG A 264 42.30 12.06 -42.60
N ASP A 265 43.52 11.70 -42.21
CA ASP A 265 43.76 10.86 -41.02
C ASP A 265 43.75 11.65 -39.70
N ASN A 266 43.70 12.99 -39.76
CA ASN A 266 43.69 13.88 -38.58
C ASN A 266 42.49 14.84 -38.52
N ILE A 267 41.49 14.68 -39.40
CA ILE A 267 40.28 15.51 -39.41
C ILE A 267 39.15 14.71 -38.74
N LYS A 268 38.81 15.06 -37.50
CA LYS A 268 37.61 14.53 -36.80
C LYS A 268 36.32 15.27 -37.20
N GLY A 269 36.21 15.74 -38.44
CA GLY A 269 34.94 16.18 -39.03
C GLY A 269 35.04 17.39 -39.97
N LYS A 270 33.98 17.60 -40.76
CA LYS A 270 33.76 18.84 -41.53
C LYS A 270 33.76 20.09 -40.63
N ASP A 271 33.47 19.91 -39.34
CA ASP A 271 33.27 21.01 -38.39
C ASP A 271 34.59 21.66 -37.95
N ASP A 272 35.69 20.91 -37.79
CA ASP A 272 37.01 21.47 -37.46
C ASP A 272 37.56 22.34 -38.60
N PHE A 273 37.32 21.92 -39.85
CA PHE A 273 37.65 22.69 -41.05
C PHE A 273 36.82 23.98 -41.17
N LEU A 274 35.51 23.90 -40.87
CA LEU A 274 34.62 25.06 -40.87
C LEU A 274 34.96 26.05 -39.75
N ALA A 275 35.39 25.57 -38.59
CA ALA A 275 35.86 26.40 -37.49
C ALA A 275 37.12 27.21 -37.87
N GLU A 276 38.13 26.56 -38.46
CA GLU A 276 39.36 27.24 -38.90
C GLU A 276 39.09 28.27 -40.02
N LEU A 277 38.25 27.92 -41.01
CA LEU A 277 37.82 28.84 -42.07
C LEU A 277 37.10 30.08 -41.52
N THR A 278 36.23 29.89 -40.53
CA THR A 278 35.48 31.00 -39.90
C THR A 278 36.41 31.96 -39.16
N ILE A 279 37.45 31.45 -38.49
CA ILE A 279 38.43 32.27 -37.76
C ILE A 279 39.29 33.09 -38.73
N ILE A 280 39.87 32.45 -39.76
CA ILE A 280 40.75 33.14 -40.72
C ILE A 280 39.98 34.19 -41.52
N HIS A 281 38.72 33.93 -41.85
CA HIS A 281 37.88 34.90 -42.57
C HIS A 281 37.65 36.20 -41.79
N ARG A 282 37.63 36.12 -40.44
CA ARG A 282 37.35 37.26 -39.54
C ARG A 282 38.60 38.07 -39.15
N LEU A 283 39.80 37.56 -39.42
CA LEU A 283 41.07 38.22 -39.06
C LEU A 283 41.65 39.00 -40.25
N ARG A 284 41.33 40.29 -40.34
CA ARG A 284 41.94 41.22 -41.32
C ARG A 284 42.93 42.14 -40.60
N HIS A 285 44.22 41.83 -40.67
CA HIS A 285 45.28 42.67 -40.10
C HIS A 285 46.45 42.80 -41.08
N LYS A 286 47.11 43.97 -41.12
CA LYS A 286 48.22 44.30 -42.05
C LYS A 286 49.43 43.36 -41.98
N ASN A 287 49.58 42.63 -40.87
CA ASN A 287 50.69 41.70 -40.63
C ASN A 287 50.27 40.21 -40.70
N LEU A 288 49.06 39.91 -41.18
CA LEU A 288 48.58 38.54 -41.36
C LEU A 288 48.44 38.21 -42.85
N VAL A 289 48.80 36.98 -43.22
CA VAL A 289 48.67 36.50 -44.60
C VAL A 289 47.19 36.42 -44.97
N ARG A 290 46.82 37.08 -46.06
CA ARG A 290 45.42 37.14 -46.53
C ARG A 290 45.02 35.80 -47.15
N LEU A 291 43.88 35.25 -46.71
CA LEU A 291 43.25 34.12 -47.38
C LEU A 291 42.77 34.52 -48.78
N VAL A 292 43.35 33.90 -49.81
CA VAL A 292 43.03 34.17 -51.22
C VAL A 292 41.80 33.38 -51.67
N GLY A 293 41.59 32.18 -51.15
CA GLY A 293 40.51 31.30 -51.57
C GLY A 293 40.55 29.92 -50.93
N ASN A 294 39.56 29.11 -51.27
CA ASN A 294 39.38 27.76 -50.74
C ASN A 294 38.80 26.81 -51.81
N TYR A 295 38.97 25.50 -51.60
CA TYR A 295 38.32 24.42 -52.34
C TYR A 295 37.56 23.55 -51.32
N PHE A 296 36.33 23.14 -51.66
CA PHE A 296 35.49 22.25 -50.85
C PHE A 296 35.56 20.80 -51.34
#